data_AF-A0A955HZA4-F1
#
_entry.id   AF-A0A955HZA4-F1
#
_cell.length_a   1.000
_cell.length_b   1.000
_cell.length_c   1.000
_cell.angle_alpha   90.00
_cell.angle_beta   90.00
_cell.angle_gamma   90.00
#
_symmetry.space_group_name_H-M   'P 1'
#
loop_
_entity.id
_entity.type
_entity.pdbx_description
1 polymer ?
#
loop_
_entity_poly.entity_id
_entity_poly.type
_entity_poly.pdbx_seq_one_letter_code
_entity_poly.pdbx_strand_id
1 'polypeptide(L)'
;MYEYLYFWSRRKNRCGSRSLCTGKRLSCGCFCIQRELKKSLPSKIKFIQGNVLNYDDVRKAVDGADAVISVDGHIQGSHPLMQTKGMQSIVQTMKAHGVSRFLSLTGTGVRIVGDRPSILDRILNITVGIVDPDRVYNGIEHEKILQSSGLVWTVVRVLKLSKSDKSFKSYELTEGGPAEMVTSRKKVAHVLVDLVEDKKYIGKMPVISR
;
A
#
# COMPACT_ATOMS: atom_id res chain seq x y z
N MET A 1 -5.28 -11.23 9.50
CA MET A 1 -4.38 -11.16 8.32
C MET A 1 -3.62 -9.85 8.45
N TYR A 2 -2.33 -9.83 8.14
CA TYR A 2 -1.38 -8.78 8.52
C TYR A 2 -1.71 -7.38 7.97
N GLU A 3 -1.65 -6.38 8.84
CA GLU A 3 -1.63 -4.95 8.52
C GLU A 3 -0.16 -4.52 8.43
N TYR A 4 0.27 -3.99 7.29
CA TYR A 4 1.65 -3.59 7.08
C TYR A 4 1.72 -2.18 6.52
N LEU A 5 2.46 -1.34 7.23
CA LEU A 5 2.89 -0.03 6.78
C LEU A 5 4.40 -0.12 6.54
N TYR A 6 4.82 0.00 5.29
CA TYR A 6 6.22 -0.03 4.93
C TYR A 6 6.76 1.39 4.81
N PHE A 7 8.00 1.57 5.26
CA PHE A 7 8.70 2.84 5.27
C PHE A 7 9.96 2.72 4.44
N TRP A 8 10.29 3.76 3.70
CA TRP A 8 11.43 3.74 2.80
C TRP A 8 12.36 4.91 3.12
N SER A 9 13.68 4.64 3.19
CA SER A 9 14.71 5.66 3.45
C SER A 9 15.95 5.41 2.57
N ARG A 10 16.57 6.49 2.09
CA ARG A 10 17.79 6.49 1.28
C ARG A 10 19.06 6.63 2.10
N ARG A 11 18.99 6.91 3.42
CA ARG A 11 20.19 7.19 4.23
C ARG A 11 21.09 5.94 4.33
N LYS A 12 22.28 6.05 3.70
CA LYS A 12 23.39 5.10 3.79
C LYS A 12 23.83 4.97 5.26
N ASN A 13 23.68 3.78 5.85
CA ASN A 13 24.65 3.24 6.80
C ASN A 13 24.57 1.70 6.87
N ARG A 14 25.60 1.07 6.31
CA ARG A 14 26.17 -0.29 6.49
C ARG A 14 25.28 -1.56 6.46
N CYS A 15 25.86 -2.56 5.80
CA CYS A 15 25.70 -4.01 5.94
C CYS A 15 24.73 -4.78 5.01
N GLY A 16 25.15 -6.00 4.67
CA GLY A 16 24.81 -6.77 3.46
C GLY A 16 23.53 -7.60 3.46
N SER A 17 23.24 -8.12 2.23
CA SER A 17 22.25 -9.15 1.78
C SER A 17 20.77 -9.00 2.17
N ARG A 18 19.87 -8.60 1.25
CA ARG A 18 19.06 -9.36 0.24
C ARG A 18 17.92 -10.21 0.82
N SER A 19 16.72 -9.59 0.94
CA SER A 19 15.43 -10.10 0.41
C SER A 19 14.24 -9.19 0.79
N LEU A 20 14.27 -7.97 0.27
CA LEU A 20 13.17 -7.01 -0.01
C LEU A 20 13.77 -5.81 -0.77
N CYS A 21 15.10 -5.67 -0.74
CA CYS A 21 15.92 -4.86 -1.65
C CYS A 21 16.47 -5.72 -2.81
N THR A 22 15.69 -5.95 -3.87
CA THR A 22 16.25 -6.40 -5.15
C THR A 22 16.71 -5.17 -5.94
N GLY A 23 18.01 -5.08 -6.22
CA GLY A 23 18.58 -4.18 -7.23
C GLY A 23 19.15 -2.84 -6.75
N LYS A 24 18.53 -2.14 -5.80
CA LYS A 24 18.97 -0.79 -5.37
C LYS A 24 19.56 -0.82 -3.95
N ARG A 25 20.66 -0.08 -3.69
CA ARG A 25 21.27 0.08 -2.34
C ARG A 25 20.33 0.90 -1.47
N LEU A 26 19.38 0.24 -0.79
CA LEU A 26 18.30 0.88 -0.04
C LEU A 26 18.18 0.28 1.37
N SER A 27 17.78 1.12 2.34
CA SER A 27 17.31 0.72 3.67
C SER A 27 15.78 0.88 3.72
N CYS A 28 15.07 -0.16 4.15
CA CYS A 28 13.62 -0.12 4.27
C CYS A 28 13.24 -0.32 5.75
N GLY A 29 12.39 0.54 6.31
CA GLY A 29 11.70 0.26 7.56
C GLY A 29 10.42 -0.54 7.29
N CYS A 30 10.05 -1.44 8.19
CA CYS A 30 8.76 -2.13 8.14
C CYS A 30 8.07 -1.96 9.49
N PHE A 31 6.84 -1.47 9.46
CA PHE A 31 5.95 -1.39 10.60
C PHE A 31 4.79 -2.35 10.40
N CYS A 32 4.48 -3.13 11.43
CA CYS A 32 3.37 -4.07 11.42
C CYS A 32 2.54 -3.90 12.68
N ILE A 33 1.23 -4.01 12.54
CA ILE A 33 0.29 -3.70 13.62
C ILE A 33 -0.13 -4.92 14.45
N GLN A 34 0.28 -6.16 14.11
CA GLN A 34 -0.07 -7.30 14.98
C GLN A 34 0.91 -8.48 15.12
N ARG A 35 1.18 -8.71 16.42
CA ARG A 35 1.63 -9.83 17.25
C ARG A 35 2.76 -10.77 16.87
N GLU A 36 2.94 -11.25 15.65
CA GLU A 36 4.10 -12.12 15.38
C GLU A 36 4.54 -12.08 13.92
N LEU A 37 5.68 -11.45 13.67
CA LEU A 37 6.53 -11.86 12.56
C LEU A 37 7.16 -13.20 12.94
N LYS A 38 6.47 -14.30 12.64
CA LYS A 38 6.98 -15.68 12.81
C LYS A 38 8.22 -16.02 11.95
N LYS A 39 8.82 -15.04 11.26
CA LYS A 39 9.97 -15.26 10.36
C LYS A 39 10.99 -14.15 10.49
N SER A 40 12.26 -14.53 10.37
CA SER A 40 13.38 -13.60 10.28
C SER A 40 13.18 -12.65 9.10
N LEU A 41 13.12 -11.36 9.41
CA LEU A 41 13.20 -10.34 8.38
C LEU A 41 14.65 -10.24 7.88
N PRO A 42 14.87 -9.84 6.62
CA PRO A 42 16.20 -9.47 6.15
C PRO A 42 16.84 -8.40 7.04
N SER A 43 18.16 -8.46 7.20
CA SER A 43 18.98 -7.55 8.03
C SER A 43 18.77 -6.06 7.74
N LYS A 44 18.32 -5.72 6.53
CA LYS A 44 18.08 -4.35 6.06
C LYS A 44 16.70 -3.81 6.42
N ILE A 45 15.89 -4.59 7.14
CA ILE A 45 14.56 -4.21 7.56
C ILE A 45 14.55 -3.96 9.05
N LYS A 46 14.29 -2.71 9.43
CA LYS A 46 14.00 -2.37 10.82
C LYS A 46 12.53 -2.69 11.09
N PHE A 47 12.28 -3.58 12.04
CA PHE A 47 10.94 -3.87 12.52
C PHE A 47 10.53 -2.90 13.63
N ILE A 48 9.33 -2.33 13.53
CA ILE A 48 8.71 -1.54 14.58
C ILE A 48 7.32 -2.12 14.83
N GLN A 49 7.09 -2.59 16.05
CA GLN A 49 5.77 -3.02 16.52
C GLN A 49 4.98 -1.80 16.99
N GLY A 50 3.71 -1.71 16.62
CA GLY A 50 2.82 -0.65 17.08
C GLY A 50 1.39 -0.81 16.61
N ASN A 51 0.58 0.23 16.72
CA ASN A 51 -0.79 0.27 16.20
C ASN A 51 -1.01 1.55 15.38
N VAL A 52 -1.61 1.45 14.18
CA VAL A 52 -1.87 2.63 13.32
C VAL A 52 -2.86 3.61 13.94
N LEU A 53 -3.68 3.14 14.88
CA LEU A 53 -4.58 3.99 15.68
C LEU A 53 -3.87 4.71 16.82
N ASN A 54 -2.63 4.32 17.13
CA ASN A 54 -1.78 5.02 18.08
C ASN A 54 -0.85 5.98 17.32
N TYR A 55 -1.06 7.28 17.54
CA TYR A 55 -0.29 8.32 16.87
C TYR A 55 1.22 8.21 17.14
N ASP A 56 1.64 7.91 18.38
CA ASP A 56 3.07 7.81 18.72
C ASP A 56 3.75 6.61 18.05
N ASP A 57 3.02 5.51 17.85
CA ASP A 57 3.53 4.37 17.12
C ASP A 57 3.74 4.70 15.63
N VAL A 58 2.77 5.39 15.01
CA VAL A 58 2.91 5.90 13.63
C VAL A 58 4.06 6.90 13.53
N ARG A 59 4.19 7.81 14.50
CA ARG A 59 5.28 8.79 14.59
C ARG A 59 6.65 8.14 14.60
N LYS A 60 6.87 7.16 15.48
CA LYS A 60 8.13 6.40 15.54
C LYS A 60 8.44 5.67 14.23
N ALA A 61 7.40 5.28 13.50
CA ALA A 61 7.54 4.50 12.28
C ALA A 61 7.87 5.37 11.05
N VAL A 62 7.27 6.56 10.97
CA VAL A 62 7.51 7.56 9.90
C VAL A 62 8.85 8.28 10.09
N ASP A 63 9.38 8.36 11.31
CA ASP A 63 10.60 9.10 11.60
C ASP A 63 11.81 8.66 10.75
N GLY A 64 12.40 9.62 10.02
CA GLY A 64 13.52 9.39 9.11
C GLY A 64 13.18 8.70 7.78
N ALA A 65 11.90 8.49 7.47
CA ALA A 65 11.45 7.97 6.19
C ALA A 65 11.44 9.06 5.10
N ASP A 66 11.75 8.68 3.87
CA ASP A 66 11.59 9.51 2.67
C ASP A 66 10.25 9.24 1.96
N ALA A 67 9.66 8.05 2.17
CA ALA A 67 8.35 7.69 1.66
C ALA A 67 7.63 6.68 2.56
N VAL A 68 6.30 6.67 2.48
CA VAL A 68 5.42 5.74 3.20
C VAL A 68 4.59 4.92 2.21
N ILE A 69 4.52 3.61 2.40
CA ILE A 69 3.69 2.68 1.63
C ILE A 69 2.70 2.01 2.61
N SER A 70 1.42 2.32 2.50
CA SER A 70 0.35 1.65 3.28
C SER A 70 -0.31 0.57 2.44
N VAL A 71 -0.31 -0.67 2.93
CA VAL A 71 -1.09 -1.78 2.35
C VAL A 71 -2.11 -2.29 3.36
N ASP A 72 -2.62 -1.38 4.19
CA ASP A 72 -3.60 -1.67 5.22
C ASP A 72 -4.92 -2.12 4.58
N GLY A 73 -5.51 -3.18 5.12
CA GLY A 73 -6.77 -3.73 4.65
C GLY A 73 -7.72 -3.93 5.81
N HIS A 74 -9.01 -3.63 5.61
CA HIS A 74 -10.05 -3.99 6.58
C HIS A 74 -10.21 -5.51 6.57
N ILE A 75 -10.21 -6.13 7.75
CA ILE A 75 -10.54 -7.54 7.93
C ILE A 75 -11.70 -7.67 8.92
N GLN A 76 -12.32 -8.84 8.94
CA GLN A 76 -13.34 -9.14 9.96
C GLN A 76 -12.74 -8.97 11.36
N GLY A 77 -13.36 -8.10 12.17
CA GLY A 77 -12.90 -7.74 13.50
C GLY A 77 -11.96 -6.53 13.57
N SER A 78 -11.59 -5.91 12.44
CA SER A 78 -10.93 -4.60 12.44
C SER A 78 -11.84 -3.54 13.04
N HIS A 79 -11.25 -2.54 13.71
CA HIS A 79 -12.02 -1.39 14.18
C HIS A 79 -12.68 -0.68 12.98
N PRO A 80 -13.98 -0.31 13.03
CA PRO A 80 -14.69 0.27 11.88
C PRO A 80 -13.98 1.51 11.30
N LEU A 81 -13.48 2.39 12.17
CA LEU A 81 -12.74 3.60 11.80
C LEU A 81 -11.23 3.39 11.57
N MET A 82 -10.76 2.14 11.46
CA MET A 82 -9.31 1.86 11.44
C MET A 82 -8.62 2.54 10.26
N GLN A 83 -9.19 2.42 9.05
CA GLN A 83 -8.60 3.03 7.86
C GLN A 83 -8.64 4.54 7.93
N THR A 84 -9.79 5.14 8.29
CA THR A 84 -9.94 6.59 8.40
C THR A 84 -9.00 7.19 9.43
N LYS A 85 -9.02 6.70 10.67
CA LYS A 85 -8.15 7.20 11.76
C LYS A 85 -6.69 6.90 11.49
N GLY A 86 -6.38 5.71 10.98
CA GLY A 86 -5.02 5.35 10.62
C GLY A 86 -4.45 6.26 9.54
N MET A 87 -5.23 6.56 8.50
CA MET A 87 -4.83 7.47 7.43
C MET A 87 -4.64 8.90 7.94
N GLN A 88 -5.53 9.39 8.80
CA GLN A 88 -5.36 10.69 9.45
C GLN A 88 -4.06 10.77 10.25
N SER A 89 -3.78 9.75 11.08
CA SER A 89 -2.52 9.66 11.83
C SER A 89 -1.30 9.64 10.92
N ILE A 90 -1.32 8.87 9.83
CA ILE A 90 -0.22 8.79 8.86
C ILE A 90 -0.02 10.16 8.19
N VAL A 91 -1.08 10.76 7.64
CA VAL A 91 -1.00 12.06 6.96
C VAL A 91 -0.47 13.15 7.89
N GLN A 92 -0.99 13.23 9.11
CA GLN A 92 -0.55 14.20 10.10
C GLN A 92 0.94 14.02 10.44
N THR A 93 1.36 12.78 10.67
CA THR A 93 2.74 12.45 11.01
C THR A 93 3.69 12.75 9.86
N MET A 94 3.32 12.35 8.63
CA MET A 94 4.08 12.63 7.43
C MET A 94 4.32 14.14 7.25
N LYS A 95 3.28 14.95 7.42
CA LYS A 95 3.40 16.42 7.41
C LYS A 95 4.35 16.93 8.49
N ALA A 96 4.21 16.45 9.73
CA ALA A 96 5.05 16.87 10.85
C ALA A 96 6.55 16.53 10.65
N HIS A 97 6.84 15.43 9.94
CA HIS A 97 8.21 14.99 9.64
C HIS A 97 8.72 15.44 8.26
N GLY A 98 7.94 16.24 7.51
CA GLY A 98 8.32 16.69 6.17
C GLY A 98 8.38 15.59 5.11
N VAL A 99 7.74 14.43 5.37
CA VAL A 99 7.65 13.31 4.42
C VAL A 99 6.45 13.54 3.51
N SER A 100 6.68 13.61 2.20
CA SER A 100 5.62 13.94 1.24
C SER A 100 5.18 12.77 0.36
N ARG A 101 6.03 11.77 0.12
CA ARG A 101 5.73 10.66 -0.80
C ARG A 101 4.91 9.57 -0.10
N PHE A 102 3.70 9.34 -0.58
CA PHE A 102 2.81 8.29 -0.09
C PHE A 102 2.38 7.34 -1.20
N LEU A 103 2.32 6.04 -0.90
CA LEU A 103 1.75 5.04 -1.79
C LEU A 103 0.77 4.17 -1.03
N SER A 104 -0.31 3.76 -1.68
CA SER A 104 -1.19 2.76 -1.11
C SER A 104 -1.71 1.75 -2.13
N LEU A 105 -2.31 0.68 -1.62
CA LEU A 105 -2.97 -0.36 -2.40
C LEU A 105 -4.47 -0.34 -2.12
N THR A 106 -5.29 -0.40 -3.15
CA THR A 106 -6.74 -0.64 -3.03
C THR A 106 -7.24 -1.62 -4.09
N GLY A 107 -8.52 -1.98 -4.01
CA GLY A 107 -9.18 -2.84 -4.99
C GLY A 107 -9.68 -2.04 -6.20
N THR A 108 -9.91 -2.72 -7.34
CA THR A 108 -10.58 -2.12 -8.51
C THR A 108 -12.01 -1.67 -8.23
N GLY A 109 -12.61 -2.06 -7.09
CA GLY A 109 -13.90 -1.54 -6.63
C GLY A 109 -13.92 -0.04 -6.35
N VAL A 110 -12.76 0.57 -6.07
CA VAL A 110 -12.63 2.03 -6.01
C VAL A 110 -12.43 2.55 -7.45
N ARG A 111 -13.53 2.95 -8.07
CA ARG A 111 -13.58 3.38 -9.47
C ARG A 111 -13.24 4.86 -9.62
N ILE A 112 -12.61 5.20 -10.74
CA ILE A 112 -12.42 6.58 -11.19
C ILE A 112 -13.09 6.79 -12.55
N VAL A 113 -13.35 8.06 -12.88
CA VAL A 113 -13.87 8.44 -14.20
C VAL A 113 -12.90 7.95 -15.29
N GLY A 114 -13.42 7.26 -16.29
CA GLY A 114 -12.64 6.70 -17.39
C GLY A 114 -12.21 5.24 -17.23
N ASP A 115 -12.53 4.60 -16.09
CA ASP A 115 -12.29 3.16 -15.91
C ASP A 115 -12.99 2.31 -16.98
N ARG A 116 -12.27 1.29 -17.48
CA ARG A 116 -12.72 0.31 -18.47
C ARG A 116 -12.62 -1.11 -17.89
N PRO A 117 -13.43 -1.45 -16.87
CA PRO A 117 -13.39 -2.76 -16.25
C PRO A 117 -13.87 -3.86 -17.20
N SER A 118 -13.26 -5.03 -17.10
CA SER A 118 -13.79 -6.23 -17.76
C SER A 118 -15.15 -6.63 -17.17
N ILE A 119 -15.92 -7.44 -17.90
CA ILE A 119 -17.22 -7.95 -17.42
C ILE A 119 -17.04 -8.69 -16.08
N LEU A 120 -15.98 -9.50 -15.97
CA LEU A 120 -15.69 -10.25 -14.75
C LEU A 120 -15.30 -9.34 -13.58
N ASP A 121 -14.55 -8.26 -13.84
CA ASP A 121 -14.24 -7.22 -12.84
C ASP A 121 -15.52 -6.55 -12.31
N ARG A 122 -16.49 -6.24 -13.19
CA ARG A 122 -17.81 -5.69 -12.79
C ARG A 122 -18.56 -6.67 -11.89
N ILE A 123 -18.71 -7.93 -12.31
CA ILE A 123 -19.45 -8.95 -11.55
C ILE A 123 -18.84 -9.13 -10.16
N LEU A 124 -17.51 -9.31 -10.07
CA LEU A 124 -16.84 -9.52 -8.80
C LEU A 124 -17.00 -8.33 -7.84
N ASN A 125 -16.89 -7.10 -8.34
CA ASN A 125 -17.06 -5.91 -7.48
C ASN A 125 -18.52 -5.67 -7.08
N ILE A 126 -19.51 -6.06 -7.90
CA ILE A 126 -20.91 -6.04 -7.47
C ILE A 126 -21.11 -7.02 -6.30
N THR A 127 -20.59 -8.25 -6.42
CA THR A 127 -20.67 -9.23 -5.32
C THR A 127 -20.00 -8.72 -4.05
N VAL A 128 -18.80 -8.13 -4.17
CA VAL A 128 -18.11 -7.54 -3.01
C VAL A 128 -18.90 -6.38 -2.42
N GLY A 129 -19.46 -5.49 -3.23
CA GLY A 129 -20.27 -4.36 -2.72
C GLY A 129 -21.54 -4.81 -1.98
N ILE A 130 -22.08 -5.99 -2.27
CA ILE A 130 -23.22 -6.57 -1.57
C ILE A 130 -22.77 -7.26 -0.27
N VAL A 131 -21.67 -8.03 -0.32
CA VAL A 131 -21.21 -8.86 0.81
C VAL A 131 -20.40 -8.06 1.85
N ASP A 132 -19.67 -7.06 1.40
CA ASP A 132 -18.75 -6.24 2.19
C ASP A 132 -18.78 -4.78 1.67
N PRO A 133 -19.91 -4.07 1.85
CA PRO A 133 -20.04 -2.67 1.42
C PRO A 133 -19.03 -1.76 2.11
N ASP A 134 -18.70 -2.05 3.37
CA ASP A 134 -17.75 -1.29 4.18
C ASP A 134 -16.36 -1.28 3.54
N ARG A 135 -15.94 -2.35 2.88
CA ARG A 135 -14.67 -2.39 2.17
C ARG A 135 -14.60 -1.38 1.02
N VAL A 136 -15.68 -1.21 0.26
CA VAL A 136 -15.71 -0.23 -0.84
C VAL A 136 -15.78 1.18 -0.28
N TYR A 137 -16.64 1.40 0.72
CA TYR A 137 -16.77 2.68 1.41
C TYR A 137 -15.44 3.15 2.02
N ASN A 138 -14.76 2.28 2.78
CA ASN A 138 -13.48 2.60 3.40
C ASN A 138 -12.41 2.94 2.36
N GLY A 139 -12.39 2.24 1.22
CA GLY A 139 -11.46 2.55 0.13
C GLY A 139 -11.71 3.93 -0.50
N ILE A 140 -12.97 4.35 -0.59
CA ILE A 140 -13.35 5.69 -1.07
C ILE A 140 -12.98 6.77 -0.04
N GLU A 141 -13.26 6.55 1.24
CA GLU A 141 -12.91 7.52 2.29
C GLU A 141 -11.40 7.69 2.45
N HIS A 142 -10.64 6.59 2.35
CA HIS A 142 -9.17 6.61 2.28
C HIS A 142 -8.67 7.50 1.15
N GLU A 143 -9.28 7.38 -0.03
CA GLU A 143 -8.92 8.17 -1.20
C GLU A 143 -9.25 9.65 -1.03
N LYS A 144 -10.43 10.00 -0.50
CA LYS A 144 -10.80 11.40 -0.20
C LYS A 144 -9.82 12.08 0.75
N ILE A 145 -9.44 11.39 1.84
CA ILE A 145 -8.44 11.90 2.80
C ILE A 145 -7.11 12.14 2.08
N LEU A 146 -6.70 11.20 1.23
CA LEU A 146 -5.43 11.28 0.53
C LEU A 146 -5.42 12.41 -0.51
N GLN A 147 -6.50 12.61 -1.25
CA GLN A 147 -6.64 13.71 -2.21
C GLN A 147 -6.58 15.09 -1.54
N SER A 148 -7.20 15.23 -0.37
CA SER A 148 -7.17 16.47 0.41
C SER A 148 -5.92 16.64 1.29
N SER A 149 -5.05 15.62 1.36
CA SER A 149 -3.89 15.63 2.25
C SER A 149 -2.79 16.60 1.84
N GLY A 150 -2.67 16.95 0.56
CA GLY A 150 -1.52 17.68 0.01
C GLY A 150 -0.23 16.83 -0.09
N LEU A 151 -0.30 15.52 0.13
CA LEU A 151 0.82 14.60 -0.08
C LEU A 151 1.04 14.32 -1.58
N VAL A 152 2.25 13.89 -1.92
CA VAL A 152 2.61 13.39 -3.25
C VAL A 152 2.26 11.90 -3.31
N TRP A 153 1.04 11.58 -3.71
CA TRP A 153 0.48 10.25 -3.54
C TRP A 153 0.33 9.44 -4.84
N THR A 154 0.29 8.10 -4.71
CA THR A 154 -0.11 7.16 -5.78
C THR A 154 -0.89 5.99 -5.19
N VAL A 155 -2.03 5.61 -5.77
CA VAL A 155 -2.84 4.48 -5.28
C VAL A 155 -2.88 3.36 -6.33
N VAL A 156 -2.20 2.25 -6.08
CA VAL A 156 -2.23 1.09 -6.98
C VAL A 156 -3.53 0.32 -6.78
N ARG A 157 -4.19 -0.07 -7.88
CA ARG A 157 -5.43 -0.84 -7.89
C ARG A 157 -5.23 -2.24 -8.44
N VAL A 158 -5.80 -3.23 -7.77
CA VAL A 158 -5.80 -4.65 -8.19
C VAL A 158 -7.18 -5.28 -8.06
N LEU A 159 -7.51 -6.22 -8.94
CA LEU A 159 -8.79 -6.91 -8.87
C LEU A 159 -8.80 -7.97 -7.76
N LYS A 160 -7.89 -8.94 -7.84
CA LYS A 160 -7.81 -10.05 -6.88
C LYS A 160 -6.37 -10.37 -6.53
N LEU A 161 -6.09 -10.47 -5.23
CA LEU A 161 -4.77 -10.87 -4.72
C LEU A 161 -4.65 -12.38 -4.60
N SER A 162 -3.47 -12.92 -4.90
CA SER A 162 -3.08 -14.30 -4.59
C SER A 162 -1.83 -14.37 -3.71
N LYS A 163 -1.68 -15.51 -3.03
CA LYS A 163 -0.47 -15.88 -2.27
C LYS A 163 0.56 -16.65 -3.12
N SER A 164 0.45 -16.59 -4.46
CA SER A 164 1.37 -17.32 -5.32
C SER A 164 2.77 -16.76 -5.21
N ASP A 165 3.76 -17.63 -5.02
CA ASP A 165 5.18 -17.28 -5.00
C ASP A 165 5.85 -17.34 -6.39
N LYS A 166 5.08 -17.69 -7.43
CA LYS A 166 5.54 -17.73 -8.82
C LYS A 166 6.17 -16.38 -9.19
N SER A 167 7.31 -16.42 -9.88
CA SER A 167 7.92 -15.24 -10.46
C SER A 167 7.00 -14.66 -11.54
N PHE A 168 7.03 -13.33 -11.67
CA PHE A 168 6.45 -12.60 -12.78
C PHE A 168 7.60 -12.02 -13.61
N LYS A 169 7.42 -11.91 -14.94
CA LYS A 169 8.47 -11.40 -15.85
C LYS A 169 8.46 -9.88 -15.91
N SER A 170 7.27 -9.29 -15.99
CA SER A 170 7.03 -7.85 -16.10
C SER A 170 5.67 -7.50 -15.52
N TYR A 171 5.38 -6.21 -15.43
CA TYR A 171 4.06 -5.68 -15.11
C TYR A 171 3.76 -4.49 -15.99
N GLU A 172 2.47 -4.24 -16.22
CA GLU A 172 1.98 -3.02 -16.86
C GLU A 172 1.07 -2.28 -15.88
N LEU A 173 1.10 -0.95 -15.96
CA LEU A 173 0.19 -0.06 -15.24
C LEU A 173 -0.60 0.74 -16.26
N THR A 174 -1.93 0.69 -16.16
CA THR A 174 -2.85 1.50 -16.97
C THR A 174 -3.69 2.38 -16.08
N GLU A 175 -4.20 3.51 -16.58
CA GLU A 175 -5.02 4.39 -15.74
C GLU A 175 -6.40 3.80 -15.44
N GLY A 176 -7.00 3.09 -16.41
CA GLY A 176 -8.40 2.61 -16.31
C GLY A 176 -8.60 1.11 -16.44
N GLY A 177 -7.55 0.30 -16.56
CA GLY A 177 -7.64 -1.15 -16.81
C GLY A 177 -7.68 -1.53 -18.30
N PRO A 178 -8.09 -2.76 -18.64
CA PRO A 178 -8.62 -3.79 -17.74
C PRO A 178 -7.57 -4.32 -16.75
N ALA A 179 -8.02 -4.72 -15.56
CA ALA A 179 -7.12 -5.27 -14.55
C ALA A 179 -6.64 -6.68 -14.90
N GLU A 180 -5.43 -7.02 -14.47
CA GLU A 180 -5.01 -8.40 -14.36
C GLU A 180 -5.96 -9.15 -13.41
N MET A 181 -6.45 -10.31 -13.84
CA MET A 181 -7.48 -11.05 -13.12
C MET A 181 -7.06 -11.47 -11.72
N VAL A 182 -5.80 -11.88 -11.56
CA VAL A 182 -5.21 -12.31 -10.30
C VAL A 182 -3.77 -11.85 -10.26
N THR A 183 -3.43 -11.01 -9.29
CA THR A 183 -2.09 -10.47 -9.10
C THR A 183 -1.48 -11.05 -7.82
N SER A 184 -0.24 -11.52 -7.88
CA SER A 184 0.44 -12.02 -6.67
C SER A 184 0.84 -10.86 -5.76
N ARG A 185 0.78 -11.06 -4.44
CA ARG A 185 1.26 -10.05 -3.47
C ARG A 185 2.71 -9.68 -3.70
N LYS A 186 3.53 -10.63 -4.19
CA LYS A 186 4.92 -10.40 -4.58
C LYS A 186 5.04 -9.41 -5.75
N LYS A 187 4.19 -9.53 -6.77
CA LYS A 187 4.11 -8.58 -7.89
C LYS A 187 3.70 -7.20 -7.39
N VAL A 188 2.66 -7.11 -6.55
CA VAL A 188 2.22 -5.82 -5.97
C VAL A 188 3.31 -5.14 -5.15
N ALA A 189 4.01 -5.88 -4.28
CA ALA A 189 5.09 -5.32 -3.48
C ALA A 189 6.22 -4.75 -4.36
N HIS A 190 6.56 -5.44 -5.45
CA HIS A 190 7.56 -4.96 -6.40
C HIS A 190 7.10 -3.68 -7.12
N VAL A 191 5.85 -3.65 -7.60
CA VAL A 191 5.26 -2.47 -8.24
C VAL A 191 5.25 -1.26 -7.30
N LEU A 192 4.83 -1.43 -6.05
CA LEU A 192 4.82 -0.34 -5.07
C LEU A 192 6.22 0.21 -4.80
N VAL A 193 7.23 -0.66 -4.70
CA VAL A 193 8.62 -0.23 -4.49
C VAL A 193 9.17 0.53 -5.69
N ASP A 194 8.88 0.07 -6.93
CA ASP A 194 9.29 0.78 -8.14
C ASP A 194 8.65 2.18 -8.21
N LEU A 195 7.38 2.30 -7.82
CA LEU A 195 6.64 3.55 -7.83
C LEU A 195 7.08 4.54 -6.75
N VAL A 196 7.91 4.16 -5.78
CA VAL A 196 8.44 5.11 -4.77
C VAL A 196 9.18 6.25 -5.46
N GLU A 197 9.99 5.93 -6.48
CA GLU A 197 10.81 6.89 -7.22
C GLU A 197 10.16 7.36 -8.53
N ASP A 198 9.21 6.58 -9.07
CA ASP A 198 8.51 6.94 -10.30
C ASP A 198 7.47 8.05 -10.06
N LYS A 199 7.60 9.13 -10.83
CA LYS A 199 6.74 10.31 -10.78
C LYS A 199 5.56 10.22 -11.75
N LYS A 200 5.53 9.25 -12.68
CA LYS A 200 4.52 9.12 -13.74
C LYS A 200 3.09 9.01 -13.20
N TYR A 201 2.93 8.41 -12.02
CA TYR A 201 1.65 8.14 -11.39
C TYR A 201 1.39 8.97 -10.13
N ILE A 202 2.06 10.12 -9.96
CA ILE A 202 1.72 11.07 -8.91
C ILE A 202 0.30 11.60 -9.14
N GLY A 203 -0.52 11.57 -8.09
CA GLY A 203 -1.93 12.00 -8.13
C GLY A 203 -2.83 11.07 -8.94
N LYS A 204 -2.38 9.83 -9.20
CA LYS A 204 -3.11 8.87 -10.04
C LYS A 204 -3.38 7.55 -9.31
N MET A 205 -4.36 6.83 -9.85
CA MET A 205 -4.78 5.53 -9.34
C MET A 205 -4.61 4.40 -10.38
N PRO A 206 -3.36 4.06 -10.77
CA PRO A 206 -3.15 3.08 -11.83
C PRO A 206 -3.60 1.67 -11.42
N VAL A 207 -4.05 0.90 -12.40
CA VAL A 207 -4.43 -0.51 -12.30
C VAL A 207 -3.27 -1.37 -12.76
N ILE A 208 -2.94 -2.43 -12.03
CA ILE A 208 -2.03 -3.48 -12.54
C ILE A 208 -2.77 -4.23 -13.64
N SER A 209 -2.28 -4.07 -14.87
CA SER A 209 -2.82 -4.68 -16.08
C SER A 209 -2.04 -5.94 -16.46
N ARG A 210 -2.63 -6.69 -17.40
CA ARG A 210 -1.94 -7.81 -18.08
C ARG A 210 -0.77 -7.32 -18.90
#